data_AF-A0A956YV39-F1
#
_entry.id   AF-A0A956YV39-F1
#
_cell.length_a   1.000
_cell.length_b   1.000
_cell.length_c   1.000
_cell.angle_alpha   90.00
_cell.angle_beta   90.00
_cell.angle_gamma   90.00
#
_symmetry.space_group_name_H-M   'P 1'
#
loop_
_entity.id
_entity.type
_entity.pdbx_description
1 polymer ?
#
loop_
_entity_poly.entity_id
_entity_poly.type
_entity_poly.pdbx_seq_one_letter_code
_entity_poly.pdbx_strand_id
1 'polypeptide(L)'
;AREAPKLMEQAADAVMAAPSAPAAGAVAVEESMAREALRSADQVSAGERAASLRYAGDKTFVNRSGVWVDTAFTDAQPQQEIAFGSAAYFDLLAQHPEWRDYFAVSPNLIVVLEDTAYVIADTGETLAEPVAAPTAASQSVTPTVAAAATANPVITPGIATSSPSPTVAVAVAAPPAEPNQQAPLCTAPAFAVGLIGLAGVFVRGHRRSR
;
A
#
# COMPACT_ATOMS: atom_id res chain seq x y z
N ALA A 1 78.11 28.75 0.47
CA ALA A 1 76.76 29.27 0.14
C ALA A 1 76.43 29.08 -1.35
N ARG A 2 76.31 27.83 -1.86
CA ARG A 2 76.00 27.56 -3.29
C ARG A 2 74.99 26.43 -3.51
N GLU A 3 74.22 26.05 -2.48
CA GLU A 3 73.28 24.92 -2.53
C GLU A 3 71.81 25.33 -2.72
N ALA A 4 71.50 26.62 -2.62
CA ALA A 4 70.15 27.15 -2.77
C ALA A 4 69.46 26.85 -4.13
N PRO A 5 70.12 26.83 -5.31
CA PRO A 5 69.38 26.64 -6.56
C PRO A 5 68.92 25.19 -6.79
N LYS A 6 69.59 24.18 -6.21
CA LYS A 6 69.23 22.76 -6.42
C LYS A 6 68.02 22.31 -5.61
N LEU A 7 67.85 22.85 -4.39
CA LEU A 7 66.71 22.53 -3.53
C LEU A 7 65.38 23.04 -4.11
N MET A 8 65.41 24.20 -4.76
CA MET A 8 64.21 24.78 -5.37
C MET A 8 63.78 23.99 -6.62
N GLU A 9 64.74 23.51 -7.41
CA GLU A 9 64.47 22.67 -8.59
C GLU A 9 63.93 21.29 -8.20
N GLN A 10 64.49 20.66 -7.17
CA GLN A 10 63.98 19.38 -6.65
C GLN A 10 62.56 19.50 -6.06
N ALA A 11 62.23 20.66 -5.46
CA ALA A 11 60.88 20.92 -4.99
C ALA A 11 59.88 21.12 -6.15
N ALA A 12 60.30 21.77 -7.24
CA ALA A 12 59.47 21.94 -8.43
C ALA A 12 59.23 20.61 -9.16
N ASP A 13 60.27 19.78 -9.30
CA ASP A 13 60.18 18.46 -9.93
C ASP A 13 59.28 17.51 -9.10
N ALA A 14 59.40 17.55 -7.77
CA ALA A 14 58.56 16.78 -6.85
C ALA A 14 57.08 17.18 -6.89
N VAL A 15 56.76 18.46 -7.11
CA VAL A 15 55.37 18.94 -7.23
C VAL A 15 54.78 18.54 -8.58
N MET A 16 55.58 18.50 -9.65
CA MET A 16 55.14 18.06 -10.98
C MET A 16 55.05 16.53 -11.13
N ALA A 17 55.79 15.78 -10.30
CA ALA A 17 55.74 14.32 -10.23
C ALA A 17 54.65 13.78 -9.29
N ALA A 18 53.91 14.65 -8.59
CA ALA A 18 52.83 14.23 -7.71
C ALA A 18 51.66 13.66 -8.54
N PRO A 19 51.21 12.41 -8.28
CA PRO A 19 50.07 11.85 -8.99
C PRO A 19 48.81 12.66 -8.65
N SER A 20 48.04 13.02 -9.67
CA SER A 20 46.72 13.63 -9.49
C SER A 20 45.81 12.68 -8.72
N ALA A 21 45.10 13.19 -7.72
CA ALA A 21 44.16 12.40 -6.93
C ALA A 21 43.13 11.73 -7.86
N PRO A 22 42.75 10.45 -7.63
CA PRO A 22 41.81 9.77 -8.49
C PRO A 22 40.48 10.52 -8.50
N ALA A 23 39.81 10.53 -9.66
CA ALA A 23 38.50 11.13 -9.86
C ALA A 23 37.41 10.35 -9.11
N ALA A 24 37.48 10.33 -7.78
CA ALA A 24 36.63 9.55 -6.89
C ALA A 24 35.15 9.96 -6.96
N GLY A 25 34.86 11.20 -7.40
CA GLY A 25 33.49 11.70 -7.55
C GLY A 25 32.69 10.99 -8.65
N ALA A 26 33.30 10.76 -9.82
CA ALA A 26 32.59 10.12 -10.95
C ALA A 26 32.20 8.68 -10.62
N VAL A 27 33.12 7.93 -10.00
CA VAL A 27 32.87 6.55 -9.54
C VAL A 27 31.82 6.51 -8.43
N ALA A 28 31.87 7.45 -7.47
CA ALA A 28 30.88 7.51 -6.39
C ALA A 28 29.47 7.82 -6.91
N VAL A 29 29.33 8.67 -7.93
CA VAL A 29 28.03 8.96 -8.57
C VAL A 29 27.51 7.74 -9.32
N GLU A 30 28.35 7.05 -10.08
CA GLU A 30 27.96 5.84 -10.82
C GLU A 30 27.55 4.70 -9.87
N GLU A 31 28.26 4.48 -8.78
CA GLU A 31 27.84 3.55 -7.72
C GLU A 31 26.50 3.96 -7.08
N SER A 32 26.28 5.26 -6.89
CA SER A 32 25.03 5.76 -6.31
C SER A 32 23.85 5.52 -7.27
N MET A 33 24.04 5.75 -8.56
CA MET A 33 23.04 5.44 -9.59
C MET A 33 22.75 3.94 -9.68
N ALA A 34 23.79 3.09 -9.60
CA ALA A 34 23.62 1.64 -9.60
C ALA A 34 22.84 1.16 -8.36
N ARG A 35 23.12 1.72 -7.17
CA ARG A 35 22.37 1.43 -5.94
C ARG A 35 20.92 1.90 -6.03
N GLU A 36 20.67 3.07 -6.62
CA GLU A 36 19.31 3.59 -6.80
C GLU A 36 18.50 2.77 -7.81
N ALA A 37 19.14 2.28 -8.89
CA ALA A 37 18.50 1.40 -9.86
C ALA A 37 18.05 0.08 -9.20
N LEU A 38 18.90 -0.51 -8.34
CA LEU A 38 18.54 -1.70 -7.56
C LEU A 38 17.41 -1.41 -6.55
N ARG A 39 17.47 -0.27 -5.85
CA ARG A 39 16.43 0.15 -4.90
C ARG A 39 15.09 0.41 -5.59
N SER A 40 15.11 1.04 -6.76
CA SER A 40 13.91 1.32 -7.56
C SER A 40 13.28 0.04 -8.09
N ALA A 41 14.08 -0.92 -8.56
CA ALA A 41 13.60 -2.22 -9.02
C ALA A 41 12.93 -3.04 -7.89
N ASP A 42 13.50 -3.02 -6.69
CA ASP A 42 12.92 -3.69 -5.52
C ASP A 42 11.59 -3.04 -5.09
N GLN A 43 11.52 -1.70 -5.09
CA GLN A 43 10.29 -0.96 -4.78
C GLN A 43 9.16 -1.22 -5.79
N VAL A 44 9.46 -1.24 -7.09
CA VAL A 44 8.46 -1.60 -8.12
C VAL A 44 7.95 -3.02 -7.90
N SER A 45 8.86 -3.96 -7.63
CA SER A 45 8.50 -5.36 -7.37
C SER A 45 7.69 -5.55 -6.07
N ALA A 46 7.99 -4.78 -5.03
CA ALA A 46 7.24 -4.80 -3.78
C ALA A 46 5.85 -4.15 -3.94
N GLY A 47 5.78 -3.02 -4.67
CA GLY A 47 4.54 -2.32 -4.98
C GLY A 47 3.59 -3.16 -5.86
N GLU A 48 4.12 -3.88 -6.85
CA GLU A 48 3.31 -4.75 -7.71
C GLU A 48 2.81 -6.00 -6.98
N ARG A 49 3.62 -6.57 -6.08
CA ARG A 49 3.15 -7.63 -5.17
C ARG A 49 2.09 -7.11 -4.21
N ALA A 50 2.25 -5.92 -3.64
CA ALA A 50 1.28 -5.29 -2.75
C ALA A 50 -0.01 -4.87 -3.49
N ALA A 51 0.08 -4.50 -4.77
CA ALA A 51 -1.10 -4.27 -5.60
C ALA A 51 -1.91 -5.55 -5.82
N SER A 52 -1.24 -6.71 -5.74
CA SER A 52 -1.83 -8.03 -5.96
C SER A 52 -2.14 -8.80 -4.67
N LEU A 53 -1.72 -8.29 -3.50
CA LEU A 53 -1.83 -8.96 -2.20
C LEU A 53 -2.19 -7.95 -1.11
N ARG A 54 -3.26 -8.20 -0.36
CA ARG A 54 -3.70 -7.39 0.77
C ARG A 54 -3.92 -8.26 1.99
N TYR A 55 -3.70 -7.67 3.16
CA TYR A 55 -4.00 -8.27 4.44
C TYR A 55 -5.12 -7.49 5.10
N ALA A 56 -6.09 -8.20 5.68
CA ALA A 56 -7.08 -7.61 6.58
C ALA A 56 -7.30 -8.59 7.72
N GLY A 57 -7.14 -8.10 8.96
CA GLY A 57 -7.09 -8.94 10.16
C GLY A 57 -6.12 -10.11 10.00
N ASP A 58 -6.62 -11.32 10.22
CA ASP A 58 -5.89 -12.60 10.05
C ASP A 58 -5.94 -13.19 8.63
N LYS A 59 -6.58 -12.51 7.68
CA LYS A 59 -6.80 -13.01 6.31
C LYS A 59 -5.87 -12.36 5.29
N THR A 60 -5.60 -13.13 4.25
CA THR A 60 -4.77 -12.72 3.11
C THR A 60 -5.57 -12.83 1.82
N PHE A 61 -5.63 -11.72 1.08
CA PHE A 61 -6.40 -11.59 -0.15
C PHE A 61 -5.47 -11.39 -1.34
N VAL A 62 -5.71 -12.13 -2.41
CA VAL A 62 -5.03 -11.97 -3.70
C VAL A 62 -5.96 -11.30 -4.71
N ASN A 63 -5.47 -10.32 -5.45
CA ASN A 63 -6.24 -9.74 -6.54
C ASN A 63 -6.19 -10.66 -7.77
N ARG A 64 -7.37 -11.07 -8.25
CA ARG A 64 -7.57 -11.87 -9.46
C ARG A 64 -8.46 -11.06 -10.40
N SER A 65 -7.85 -10.38 -11.36
CA SER A 65 -8.56 -9.62 -12.39
C SER A 65 -9.54 -8.58 -11.83
N GLY A 66 -9.19 -7.91 -10.72
CA GLY A 66 -10.06 -6.93 -10.06
C GLY A 66 -10.92 -7.48 -8.92
N VAL A 67 -11.01 -8.81 -8.76
CA VAL A 67 -11.70 -9.46 -7.63
C VAL A 67 -10.70 -9.85 -6.56
N TRP A 68 -10.96 -9.49 -5.29
CA TRP A 68 -10.11 -9.89 -4.18
C TRP A 68 -10.51 -11.25 -3.64
N VAL A 69 -9.63 -12.24 -3.66
CA VAL A 69 -9.94 -13.61 -3.26
C VAL A 69 -9.10 -14.00 -2.06
N ASP A 70 -9.74 -14.47 -0.98
CA ASP A 70 -9.04 -15.04 0.17
C ASP A 70 -8.22 -16.26 -0.27
N THR A 71 -6.95 -16.32 0.14
CA THR A 71 -6.07 -17.46 -0.13
C THR A 71 -6.58 -18.80 0.44
N ALA A 72 -7.47 -18.76 1.43
CA ALA A 72 -8.13 -19.94 1.98
C ALA A 72 -9.28 -20.46 1.10
N PHE A 73 -9.73 -19.70 0.10
CA PHE A 73 -10.84 -20.06 -0.77
C PHE A 73 -10.55 -21.34 -1.57
N THR A 74 -11.50 -22.27 -1.52
CA THR A 74 -11.50 -23.51 -2.28
C THR A 74 -12.87 -23.70 -2.94
N ASP A 75 -12.89 -24.15 -4.19
CA ASP A 75 -14.11 -24.36 -5.00
C ASP A 75 -15.12 -25.36 -4.38
N ALA A 76 -14.65 -26.22 -3.47
CA ALA A 76 -15.47 -27.23 -2.82
C ALA A 76 -16.38 -26.71 -1.69
N GLN A 77 -16.23 -25.46 -1.26
CA GLN A 77 -17.02 -24.88 -0.18
C GLN A 77 -18.34 -24.28 -0.69
N PRO A 78 -19.41 -24.28 0.14
CA PRO A 78 -20.64 -23.58 -0.19
C PRO A 78 -20.37 -22.09 -0.37
N GLN A 79 -20.95 -21.52 -1.43
CA GLN A 79 -20.80 -20.10 -1.75
C GLN A 79 -22.11 -19.36 -1.48
N GLN A 80 -22.01 -18.19 -0.86
CA GLN A 80 -23.14 -17.30 -0.62
C GLN A 80 -22.86 -15.93 -1.25
N GLU A 81 -23.65 -15.57 -2.26
CA GLU A 81 -23.56 -14.28 -2.93
C GLU A 81 -24.34 -13.22 -2.16
N ILE A 82 -23.70 -12.06 -1.90
CA ILE A 82 -24.32 -10.92 -1.25
C ILE A 82 -23.95 -9.65 -2.02
N ALA A 83 -24.94 -8.88 -2.43
CA ALA A 83 -24.70 -7.59 -3.06
C ALA A 83 -24.14 -6.59 -2.04
N PHE A 84 -23.09 -5.86 -2.44
CA PHE A 84 -22.50 -4.81 -1.62
C PHE A 84 -23.54 -3.74 -1.28
N GLY A 85 -23.59 -3.31 -0.02
CA GLY A 85 -24.56 -2.31 0.44
C GLY A 85 -26.02 -2.77 0.45
N SER A 86 -26.32 -4.06 0.26
CA SER A 86 -27.66 -4.61 0.46
C SER A 86 -28.03 -4.71 1.95
N ALA A 87 -29.32 -4.90 2.25
CA ALA A 87 -29.76 -5.15 3.62
C ALA A 87 -29.05 -6.38 4.23
N ALA A 88 -28.90 -7.46 3.46
CA ALA A 88 -28.20 -8.68 3.89
C ALA A 88 -26.72 -8.42 4.26
N TYR A 89 -26.04 -7.52 3.54
CA TYR A 89 -24.68 -7.10 3.87
C TYR A 89 -24.61 -6.41 5.24
N PHE A 90 -25.52 -5.45 5.50
CA PHE A 90 -25.55 -4.74 6.78
C PHE A 90 -25.97 -5.65 7.94
N ASP A 91 -26.93 -6.55 7.72
CA ASP A 91 -27.37 -7.52 8.73
C ASP A 91 -26.22 -8.47 9.11
N LEU A 92 -25.42 -8.90 8.14
CA LEU A 92 -24.25 -9.75 8.38
C LEU A 92 -23.16 -9.01 9.17
N LEU A 93 -22.88 -7.75 8.84
CA LEU A 93 -21.94 -6.92 9.60
C LEU A 93 -22.46 -6.49 10.99
N ALA A 94 -23.77 -6.52 11.21
CA ALA A 94 -24.36 -6.29 12.52
C ALA A 94 -24.20 -7.51 13.43
N GLN A 95 -24.31 -8.72 12.87
CA GLN A 95 -24.10 -9.99 13.58
C GLN A 95 -22.62 -10.22 13.90
N HIS A 96 -21.72 -9.90 12.96
CA HIS A 96 -20.28 -10.13 13.07
C HIS A 96 -19.50 -8.82 12.87
N PRO A 97 -19.40 -7.98 13.91
CA PRO A 97 -18.68 -6.71 13.84
C PRO A 97 -17.20 -6.86 13.49
N GLU A 98 -16.58 -8.00 13.83
CA GLU A 98 -15.20 -8.34 13.54
C GLU A 98 -14.92 -8.58 12.06
N TRP A 99 -15.94 -8.88 11.25
CA TRP A 99 -15.73 -9.12 9.83
C TRP A 99 -15.60 -7.82 9.02
N ARG A 100 -15.97 -6.67 9.59
CA ARG A 100 -15.94 -5.36 8.92
C ARG A 100 -14.60 -5.04 8.29
N ASP A 101 -13.50 -5.43 8.93
CA ASP A 101 -12.15 -5.19 8.42
C ASP A 101 -11.88 -5.98 7.13
N TYR A 102 -12.45 -7.19 7.00
CA TYR A 102 -12.36 -8.00 5.79
C TYR A 102 -13.18 -7.39 4.64
N PHE A 103 -14.40 -6.95 4.94
CA PHE A 103 -15.30 -6.33 3.95
C PHE A 103 -14.81 -4.95 3.49
N ALA A 104 -13.99 -4.26 4.28
CA ALA A 104 -13.39 -2.97 3.93
C ALA A 104 -12.28 -3.06 2.86
N VAL A 105 -11.79 -4.27 2.53
CA VAL A 105 -10.71 -4.45 1.55
C VAL A 105 -11.14 -3.99 0.16
N SER A 106 -12.36 -4.34 -0.25
CA SER A 106 -12.87 -4.08 -1.60
C SER A 106 -14.40 -4.28 -1.66
N PRO A 107 -15.14 -3.53 -2.49
CA PRO A 107 -16.55 -3.81 -2.77
C PRO A 107 -16.77 -5.13 -3.55
N ASN A 108 -15.73 -5.64 -4.22
CA ASN A 108 -15.73 -6.94 -4.90
C ASN A 108 -14.70 -7.87 -4.25
N LEU A 109 -15.15 -8.86 -3.48
CA LEU A 109 -14.28 -9.79 -2.78
C LEU A 109 -14.93 -11.16 -2.51
N ILE A 110 -14.10 -12.20 -2.35
CA ILE A 110 -14.47 -13.55 -1.92
C ILE A 110 -13.72 -13.84 -0.62
N VAL A 111 -14.44 -14.07 0.48
CA VAL A 111 -13.86 -14.36 1.80
C VAL A 111 -14.41 -15.65 2.37
N VAL A 112 -13.55 -16.47 2.96
CA VAL A 112 -13.98 -17.71 3.65
C VAL A 112 -14.20 -17.41 5.12
N LEU A 113 -15.44 -17.56 5.60
CA LEU A 113 -15.84 -17.37 7.00
C LEU A 113 -16.63 -18.59 7.42
N GLU A 114 -16.29 -19.20 8.56
CA GLU A 114 -17.01 -20.36 9.12
C GLU A 114 -17.25 -21.48 8.08
N ASP A 115 -16.20 -21.85 7.32
CA ASP A 115 -16.24 -22.86 6.26
C ASP A 115 -17.16 -22.54 5.06
N THR A 116 -17.70 -21.32 4.99
CA THR A 116 -18.54 -20.82 3.89
C THR A 116 -17.82 -19.69 3.15
N ALA A 117 -17.86 -19.72 1.83
CA ALA A 117 -17.30 -18.65 1.00
C ALA A 117 -18.36 -17.58 0.73
N TYR A 118 -18.14 -16.37 1.22
CA TYR A 118 -19.00 -15.22 0.97
C TYR A 118 -18.47 -14.44 -0.23
N VAL A 119 -19.28 -14.35 -1.28
CA VAL A 119 -18.97 -13.66 -2.52
C VAL A 119 -19.70 -12.32 -2.50
N ILE A 120 -18.93 -11.23 -2.46
CA ILE A 120 -19.45 -9.87 -2.42
C ILE A 120 -19.19 -9.21 -3.76
N ALA A 121 -20.25 -8.72 -4.38
CA ALA A 121 -20.19 -8.03 -5.66
C ALA A 121 -20.94 -6.70 -5.58
N ASP A 122 -20.36 -5.65 -6.17
CA ASP A 122 -20.95 -4.29 -6.22
C ASP A 122 -22.24 -4.26 -7.05
N THR A 123 -22.25 -5.02 -8.14
CA THR A 123 -23.43 -5.33 -8.92
C THR A 123 -23.81 -6.76 -8.59
N GLY A 124 -25.08 -7.04 -8.29
CA GLY A 124 -25.60 -8.41 -8.13
C GLY A 124 -25.52 -9.27 -9.40
N GLU A 125 -24.59 -8.96 -10.32
CA GLU A 125 -24.17 -9.82 -11.41
C GLU A 125 -23.13 -10.80 -10.85
N THR A 126 -23.67 -11.92 -10.39
CA THR A 126 -23.06 -13.24 -10.26
C THR A 126 -21.70 -13.34 -10.98
N LEU A 127 -20.61 -13.25 -10.19
CA LEU A 127 -19.26 -13.58 -10.65
C LEU A 127 -18.97 -15.09 -10.60
N ALA A 128 -19.98 -15.89 -10.25
CA ALA A 128 -20.01 -17.33 -10.49
C ALA A 128 -20.65 -17.61 -11.86
N GLU A 129 -19.87 -17.75 -12.93
CA GLU A 129 -20.31 -18.59 -14.05
C GLU A 129 -19.95 -20.06 -13.75
N PRO A 130 -20.87 -20.88 -13.20
CA PRO A 130 -20.89 -22.29 -13.51
C PRO A 130 -21.63 -22.44 -14.84
N VAL A 131 -20.92 -22.94 -15.83
CA VAL A 131 -21.42 -23.29 -17.16
C VAL A 131 -22.59 -24.28 -17.04
N ALA A 132 -23.84 -23.82 -17.03
CA ALA A 132 -25.03 -24.55 -17.50
C ALA A 132 -26.30 -23.67 -17.47
N ALA A 133 -26.92 -23.50 -18.65
CA ALA A 133 -28.18 -22.79 -18.87
C ALA A 133 -29.35 -23.33 -18.02
N PRO A 134 -30.38 -22.49 -17.80
CA PRO A 134 -31.53 -22.68 -18.66
C PRO A 134 -32.11 -21.37 -19.22
N THR A 135 -32.46 -21.44 -20.49
CA THR A 135 -33.59 -20.73 -21.09
C THR A 135 -34.81 -20.79 -20.16
N ALA A 136 -35.29 -19.63 -19.67
CA ALA A 136 -36.72 -19.34 -19.56
C ALA A 136 -36.98 -17.88 -19.14
N ALA A 137 -37.80 -17.24 -19.97
CA ALA A 137 -38.75 -16.17 -19.64
C ALA A 137 -38.22 -14.77 -19.34
N SER A 138 -38.15 -14.00 -20.43
CA SER A 138 -38.77 -12.67 -20.56
C SER A 138 -39.59 -12.21 -19.36
N GLN A 139 -39.16 -11.11 -18.74
CA GLN A 139 -40.10 -10.17 -18.14
C GLN A 139 -39.86 -8.81 -18.77
N SER A 140 -40.65 -8.53 -19.80
CA SER A 140 -40.88 -7.18 -20.29
C SER A 140 -41.55 -6.38 -19.18
N VAL A 141 -40.83 -5.43 -18.57
CA VAL A 141 -41.45 -4.38 -17.77
C VAL A 141 -41.51 -3.10 -18.58
N THR A 142 -42.65 -2.90 -19.23
CA THR A 142 -43.02 -1.61 -19.82
C THR A 142 -43.37 -0.66 -18.67
N PRO A 143 -42.70 0.49 -18.46
CA PRO A 143 -43.18 1.48 -17.53
C PRO A 143 -44.40 2.20 -18.14
N THR A 144 -45.60 1.75 -17.79
CA THR A 144 -46.84 2.50 -18.03
C THR A 144 -46.91 3.66 -17.04
N VAL A 145 -46.33 4.80 -17.41
CA VAL A 145 -46.57 6.07 -16.71
C VAL A 145 -47.85 6.69 -17.30
N ALA A 146 -48.99 6.40 -16.67
CA ALA A 146 -50.22 7.12 -16.89
C ALA A 146 -50.27 8.34 -15.96
N ALA A 147 -50.20 9.51 -16.59
CA ALA A 147 -50.27 10.84 -15.99
C ALA A 147 -51.64 11.18 -15.42
N ALA A 148 -51.66 12.00 -14.35
CA ALA A 148 -52.39 13.27 -14.19
C ALA A 148 -52.58 13.59 -12.69
N ALA A 149 -51.89 14.61 -12.16
CA ALA A 149 -52.42 15.96 -11.88
C ALA A 149 -52.74 16.12 -10.37
N THR A 150 -52.50 17.19 -9.61
CA THR A 150 -51.97 18.55 -9.79
C THR A 150 -51.75 19.11 -8.38
N ALA A 151 -50.62 19.77 -8.09
CA ALA A 151 -50.54 20.99 -7.25
C ALA A 151 -49.07 21.44 -7.12
N ASN A 152 -48.76 22.60 -7.69
CA ASN A 152 -47.46 23.25 -7.67
C ASN A 152 -47.61 24.55 -6.87
N PRO A 153 -46.86 24.80 -5.78
CA PRO A 153 -46.68 26.16 -5.30
C PRO A 153 -45.42 26.77 -5.92
N VAL A 154 -45.65 27.91 -6.57
CA VAL A 154 -44.71 28.89 -7.09
C VAL A 154 -43.51 29.11 -6.15
N ILE A 155 -42.29 28.98 -6.69
CA ILE A 155 -41.11 29.64 -6.14
C ILE A 155 -40.50 30.51 -7.24
N THR A 156 -40.56 31.82 -6.97
CA THR A 156 -40.06 32.96 -7.74
C THR A 156 -38.53 32.94 -7.88
N PRO A 157 -37.96 33.37 -9.03
CA PRO A 157 -36.51 33.46 -9.20
C PRO A 157 -35.95 34.73 -8.52
N GLY A 158 -35.23 34.54 -7.42
CA GLY A 158 -34.43 35.58 -6.77
C GLY A 158 -32.98 35.52 -7.25
N ILE A 159 -32.67 36.34 -8.25
CA ILE A 159 -31.31 36.64 -8.70
C ILE A 159 -30.65 37.49 -7.61
N ALA A 160 -29.61 36.99 -6.95
CA ALA A 160 -28.74 37.79 -6.10
C ALA A 160 -27.30 37.65 -6.58
N THR A 161 -26.93 38.56 -7.48
CA THR A 161 -25.57 38.95 -7.82
C THR A 161 -24.95 39.61 -6.59
N SER A 162 -23.88 39.06 -6.01
CA SER A 162 -22.90 39.83 -5.24
C SER A 162 -21.56 39.10 -5.15
N SER A 163 -20.72 39.41 -6.15
CA SER A 163 -19.27 39.55 -5.96
C SER A 163 -19.05 40.85 -5.16
N PRO A 164 -18.16 40.87 -4.15
CA PRO A 164 -16.78 41.27 -4.44
C PRO A 164 -15.70 40.50 -3.67
N SER A 165 -14.56 40.40 -4.34
CA SER A 165 -13.23 40.05 -3.82
C SER A 165 -12.87 40.82 -2.53
N PRO A 166 -12.08 40.20 -1.64
CA PRO A 166 -10.81 40.83 -1.31
C PRO A 166 -9.60 39.88 -1.41
N THR A 167 -8.66 40.27 -2.28
CA THR A 167 -7.24 40.47 -2.01
C THR A 167 -6.58 39.65 -0.89
N VAL A 168 -5.75 38.70 -1.33
CA VAL A 168 -4.40 38.34 -0.84
C VAL A 168 -4.16 38.26 0.67
N ALA A 169 -3.96 37.04 1.17
CA ALA A 169 -2.96 36.76 2.19
C ALA A 169 -2.41 35.33 2.00
N VAL A 170 -1.28 35.23 1.30
CA VAL A 170 -0.39 34.07 1.39
C VAL A 170 0.20 34.08 2.80
N ALA A 171 -0.28 33.21 3.67
CA ALA A 171 0.40 32.86 4.91
C ALA A 171 1.02 31.47 4.72
N VAL A 172 2.29 31.47 4.34
CA VAL A 172 3.19 30.34 4.50
C VAL A 172 3.27 30.07 6.01
N ALA A 173 2.45 29.13 6.48
CA ALA A 173 2.58 28.60 7.83
C ALA A 173 3.71 27.57 7.83
N ALA A 174 4.80 27.97 8.49
CA ALA A 174 5.99 27.19 8.76
C ALA A 174 5.68 25.79 9.32
N PRO A 175 6.57 24.79 9.10
CA PRO A 175 6.43 23.48 9.73
C PRO A 175 6.46 23.62 11.26
N PRO A 176 5.72 22.77 12.00
CA PRO A 176 5.80 22.77 13.46
C PRO A 176 7.24 22.42 13.89
N ALA A 177 7.85 23.34 14.63
CA ALA A 177 9.09 23.13 15.33
C ALA A 177 8.96 21.90 16.26
N GLU A 178 9.93 21.00 16.15
CA GLU A 178 10.09 19.86 17.03
C GLU A 178 10.12 20.29 18.51
N PRO A 179 9.42 19.57 19.41
CA PRO A 179 9.54 19.80 20.84
C PRO A 179 10.92 19.34 21.32
N ASN A 180 11.81 20.32 21.50
CA ASN A 180 12.79 20.46 22.58
C ASN A 180 12.97 19.20 23.45
N GLN A 181 13.79 18.25 22.98
CA GLN A 181 14.33 17.17 23.80
C GLN A 181 15.58 17.65 24.54
N GLN A 182 15.37 18.45 25.58
CA GLN A 182 16.36 18.67 26.62
C GLN A 182 15.69 18.54 27.99
N ALA A 183 15.81 17.34 28.55
CA ALA A 183 15.75 17.11 29.99
C ALA A 183 16.87 16.13 30.39
N PRO A 184 17.39 16.26 31.61
CA PRO A 184 18.82 16.20 31.88
C PRO A 184 19.35 14.80 32.22
N LEU A 185 20.66 14.66 32.01
CA LEU A 185 21.55 13.71 32.64
C LEU A 185 21.19 13.52 34.12
N CYS A 186 20.74 12.32 34.49
CA CYS A 186 20.77 11.87 35.87
C CYS A 186 20.73 10.33 35.94
N THR A 187 21.90 9.77 36.26
CA THR A 187 22.09 8.67 37.22
C THR A 187 21.77 7.24 36.75
N ALA A 188 22.86 6.50 36.47
CA ALA A 188 22.94 5.03 36.46
C ALA A 188 22.53 4.43 37.83
N PRO A 189 22.21 3.12 37.95
CA PRO A 189 23.25 2.09 37.86
C PRO A 189 22.85 0.74 37.23
N ALA A 190 23.85 0.12 36.61
CA ALA A 190 24.19 -1.31 36.64
C ALA A 190 23.05 -2.35 36.61
N PHE A 191 22.81 -2.92 35.42
CA PHE A 191 22.44 -4.33 35.30
C PHE A 191 23.51 -5.08 34.51
N ALA A 192 24.39 -5.72 35.27
CA ALA A 192 25.10 -6.92 34.83
C ALA A 192 24.10 -8.08 34.68
N VAL A 193 24.56 -9.19 34.07
CA VAL A 193 23.85 -10.46 33.76
C VAL A 193 23.31 -10.46 32.32
N GLY A 194 23.71 -11.33 31.41
CA GLY A 194 24.62 -12.47 31.47
C GLY A 194 24.80 -13.02 30.06
N LEU A 195 26.05 -13.31 29.70
CA LEU A 195 26.46 -14.04 28.50
C LEU A 195 25.92 -15.49 28.62
N ILE A 196 24.85 -15.81 27.90
CA ILE A 196 24.43 -17.20 27.68
C ILE A 196 24.86 -17.58 26.26
N GLY A 197 25.84 -18.47 26.21
CA GLY A 197 26.47 -18.95 24.99
C GLY A 197 25.51 -19.75 24.11
N LEU A 198 25.64 -19.51 22.80
CA LEU A 198 24.97 -20.29 21.76
C LEU A 198 25.92 -21.42 21.35
N ALA A 199 25.78 -22.57 21.99
CA ALA A 199 26.48 -23.80 21.65
C ALA A 199 25.60 -24.71 20.80
N GLY A 200 26.01 -24.91 19.54
CA GLY A 200 25.71 -26.10 18.72
C GLY A 200 24.25 -26.28 18.25
N VAL A 201 23.94 -26.99 17.18
CA VAL A 201 24.71 -27.92 16.35
C VAL A 201 24.09 -27.91 14.95
N PHE A 202 24.95 -27.76 13.96
CA PHE A 202 24.68 -27.97 12.54
C PHE A 202 24.66 -29.48 12.26
N VAL A 203 23.52 -30.06 11.88
CA VAL A 203 23.47 -31.39 11.24
C VAL A 203 22.84 -31.26 9.87
N ARG A 204 23.73 -31.27 8.88
CA ARG A 204 23.47 -31.48 7.45
C ARG A 204 23.62 -32.98 7.19
N GLY A 205 22.59 -33.63 6.66
CA GLY A 205 22.60 -35.07 6.42
C GLY A 205 21.66 -35.49 5.29
N HIS A 206 22.23 -35.59 4.09
CA HIS A 206 21.73 -36.28 2.90
C HIS A 206 21.05 -37.64 3.19
N ARG A 207 20.01 -38.00 2.43
CA ARG A 207 20.10 -39.11 1.44
C ARG A 207 18.87 -39.27 0.55
N ARG A 208 19.20 -39.60 -0.70
CA ARG A 208 18.35 -40.01 -1.83
C ARG A 208 17.65 -41.35 -1.58
N SER A 209 16.46 -41.51 -2.15
CA SER A 209 15.79 -42.78 -2.49
C SER A 209 14.56 -42.38 -3.32
N ARG A 210 14.24 -42.86 -4.52
CA ARG A 210 14.69 -43.99 -5.35
C ARG A 210 14.42 -43.62 -6.81
#